data_AF-A0A538DWK1-F1
#
_entry.id   AF-A0A538DWK1-F1
#
_cell.length_a   1.000
_cell.length_b   1.000
_cell.length_c   1.000
_cell.angle_alpha   90.00
_cell.angle_beta   90.00
_cell.angle_gamma   90.00
#
_symmetry.space_group_name_H-M   'P 1'
#
loop_
_entity.id
_entity.type
_entity.pdbx_description
1 polymer ?
#
loop_
_entity_poly.entity_id
_entity_poly.type
_entity_poly.pdbx_seq_one_letter_code
_entity_poly.pdbx_strand_id
1 'polypeptide(L)'
;MEGRRTAGRLRGEERPVLRAALTFIVATTYVAGGLWLDRYVDRQEQLLLGVLTAAVLGALLLLHPSAVRLQTLAVVGIATMGEVVGSLVWGVYSYRLHNLPAFVPPGHGLVYLAGLSLATVMARRPGVLIGLAGAGAVGWGIAGLTVFPAADA
;
A
#
# COMPACT_ATOMS: atom_id res chain seq x y z
N MET A 1 -24.58 2.19 36.62
CA MET A 1 -25.02 2.16 35.20
C MET A 1 -24.02 2.86 34.27
N GLU A 2 -23.36 3.95 34.70
CA GLU A 2 -22.39 4.73 33.91
C GLU A 2 -21.13 3.94 33.46
N GLY A 3 -20.51 3.17 34.37
CA GLY A 3 -19.28 2.42 34.07
C GLY A 3 -19.41 1.30 33.03
N ARG A 4 -20.63 0.79 32.78
CA ARG A 4 -20.89 -0.21 31.72
C ARG A 4 -20.95 0.43 30.34
N ARG A 5 -21.38 1.70 30.23
CA ARG A 5 -21.50 2.44 28.97
C ARG A 5 -20.15 2.92 28.47
N THR A 6 -19.28 3.40 29.36
CA THR A 6 -17.91 3.80 29.03
C THR A 6 -17.04 2.63 28.60
N ALA A 7 -17.09 1.50 29.31
CA ALA A 7 -16.36 0.28 28.94
C ALA A 7 -16.81 -0.30 27.58
N GLY A 8 -18.11 -0.22 27.25
CA GLY A 8 -18.64 -0.64 25.95
C GLY A 8 -18.17 0.24 24.80
N ARG A 9 -18.08 1.56 25.01
CA ARG A 9 -17.59 2.52 24.02
C ARG A 9 -16.09 2.34 23.72
N LEU A 10 -15.27 2.12 24.75
CA LEU A 10 -13.83 1.88 24.57
C LEU A 10 -13.56 0.59 23.78
N ARG A 11 -14.26 -0.51 24.10
CA ARG A 11 -14.17 -1.78 23.35
C ARG A 11 -14.67 -1.66 21.90
N GLY A 12 -15.63 -0.77 21.64
CA GLY A 12 -16.16 -0.47 20.31
C GLY A 12 -15.14 0.22 19.41
N GLU A 13 -14.36 1.16 19.97
CA GLU A 13 -13.30 1.91 19.28
C GLU A 13 -12.01 1.08 19.08
N GLU A 14 -11.71 0.16 19.99
CA GLU A 14 -10.51 -0.70 19.91
C GLU A 14 -10.53 -1.66 18.71
N ARG A 15 -11.71 -2.19 18.35
CA ARG A 15 -11.85 -3.18 17.26
C ARG A 15 -11.51 -2.60 15.88
N PRO A 16 -12.01 -1.41 15.48
CA PRO A 16 -11.58 -0.73 14.26
C PRO A 16 -10.08 -0.43 14.23
N VAL A 17 -9.50 0.05 15.34
CA VAL A 17 -8.07 0.39 15.41
C VAL A 17 -7.20 -0.86 15.28
N LEU A 18 -7.57 -1.98 15.92
CA LEU A 18 -6.85 -3.25 15.78
C LEU A 18 -6.90 -3.77 14.33
N ARG A 19 -8.06 -3.69 13.68
CA ARG A 19 -8.21 -4.08 12.26
C ARG A 19 -7.36 -3.22 11.34
N ALA A 20 -7.34 -1.91 11.59
CA ALA A 20 -6.48 -0.98 10.86
C ALA A 20 -5.00 -1.32 11.10
N ALA A 21 -4.57 -1.49 12.35
CA ALA A 21 -3.19 -1.86 12.67
C ALA A 21 -2.76 -3.16 11.98
N LEU A 22 -3.61 -4.20 12.01
CA LEU A 22 -3.35 -5.46 11.33
C LEU A 22 -3.24 -5.27 9.81
N THR A 23 -4.18 -4.54 9.22
CA THR A 23 -4.17 -4.25 7.77
C THR A 23 -2.90 -3.50 7.38
N PHE A 24 -2.52 -2.48 8.14
CA PHE A 24 -1.30 -1.71 7.92
C PHE A 24 -0.05 -2.61 7.98
N ILE A 25 0.09 -3.44 9.01
CA ILE A 25 1.24 -4.33 9.19
C ILE A 25 1.31 -5.34 8.04
N VAL A 26 0.21 -6.04 7.76
CA VAL A 26 0.15 -7.06 6.70
C VAL A 26 0.46 -6.44 5.33
N ALA A 27 -0.24 -5.36 4.96
CA ALA A 27 -0.05 -4.73 3.65
C ALA A 27 1.38 -4.19 3.48
N THR A 28 1.91 -3.48 4.48
CA THR A 28 3.27 -2.91 4.39
C THR A 28 4.33 -4.00 4.33
N THR A 29 4.22 -5.03 5.18
CA THR A 29 5.19 -6.14 5.20
C THR A 29 5.14 -6.95 3.91
N TYR A 30 3.93 -7.22 3.41
CA TYR A 30 3.74 -7.95 2.16
C TYR A 30 4.29 -7.17 0.97
N VAL A 31 3.98 -5.87 0.85
CA VAL A 31 4.49 -5.02 -0.25
C VAL A 31 6.02 -4.93 -0.20
N ALA A 32 6.61 -4.65 0.97
CA ALA A 32 8.07 -4.59 1.10
C ALA A 32 8.75 -5.93 0.75
N GLY A 33 8.20 -7.04 1.26
CA GLY A 33 8.69 -8.38 0.96
C GLY A 33 8.53 -8.77 -0.51
N GLY A 34 7.39 -8.44 -1.13
CA GLY A 34 7.11 -8.70 -2.54
C GLY A 34 8.05 -7.92 -3.47
N LEU A 35 8.29 -6.64 -3.19
CA LEU A 35 9.25 -5.83 -3.94
C LEU A 35 10.69 -6.34 -3.79
N TRP A 36 11.06 -6.79 -2.58
CA TRP A 36 12.38 -7.39 -2.36
C TRP A 36 12.54 -8.71 -3.13
N LEU A 37 11.50 -9.55 -3.11
CA LEU A 37 11.47 -10.86 -3.76
C LEU A 37 11.47 -10.74 -5.28
N ASP A 38 10.76 -9.77 -5.86
CA ASP A 38 10.68 -9.58 -7.31
C ASP A 38 12.06 -9.41 -7.98
N ARG A 39 13.09 -9.01 -7.23
CA ARG A 39 14.47 -8.93 -7.72
C ARG A 39 15.06 -10.28 -8.13
N TYR A 40 14.48 -11.38 -7.65
CA TYR A 40 15.02 -12.74 -7.82
C TYR A 40 14.13 -13.66 -8.65
N VAL A 41 12.90 -13.25 -8.97
CA VAL A 41 11.92 -14.11 -9.63
C VAL A 41 11.98 -14.02 -11.15
N ASP A 42 11.56 -15.07 -11.85
CA ASP A 42 11.32 -15.04 -13.28
C ASP A 42 9.88 -14.59 -13.64
N ARG A 43 9.51 -14.66 -14.92
CA ARG A 43 8.19 -14.21 -15.39
C ARG A 43 7.05 -15.09 -14.87
N GLN A 44 7.22 -16.40 -14.74
CA GLN A 44 6.18 -17.30 -14.24
C GLN A 44 5.97 -17.10 -12.75
N GLU A 45 7.06 -16.99 -12.00
CA GLU A 45 7.05 -16.69 -10.57
C GLU A 45 6.46 -15.30 -10.29
N GLN A 46 6.71 -14.32 -11.16
CA GLN A 46 6.08 -12.99 -11.07
C GLN A 46 4.56 -13.03 -11.29
N LEU A 47 4.06 -13.92 -12.16
CA LEU A 47 2.62 -14.16 -12.30
C LEU A 47 2.04 -14.79 -11.04
N LEU A 48 2.74 -15.76 -10.45
CA LEU A 48 2.34 -16.36 -9.18
C LEU A 48 2.30 -15.30 -8.06
N LEU A 49 3.31 -14.43 -8.00
CA LEU A 49 3.32 -13.28 -7.09
C LEU A 49 2.12 -12.36 -7.31
N GLY A 50 1.71 -12.16 -8.57
CA GLY A 50 0.49 -11.45 -8.93
C GLY A 50 -0.77 -12.09 -8.35
N VAL A 51 -0.94 -13.40 -8.53
CA VAL A 51 -2.07 -14.16 -7.96
C VAL A 51 -2.08 -14.07 -6.44
N LEU A 52 -0.93 -14.25 -5.79
CA LEU A 52 -0.80 -14.15 -4.35
C LEU A 52 -1.14 -12.73 -3.86
N THR A 53 -0.68 -11.70 -4.56
CA THR A 53 -0.96 -10.30 -4.18
C THR A 53 -2.44 -9.99 -4.30
N ALA A 54 -3.09 -10.45 -5.37
CA ALA A 54 -4.53 -10.33 -5.55
C ALA A 54 -5.31 -11.07 -4.46
N ALA A 55 -4.87 -12.27 -4.05
CA ALA A 55 -5.47 -13.04 -2.96
C ALA A 55 -5.35 -12.31 -1.61
N VAL A 56 -4.17 -11.75 -1.30
CA VAL A 56 -3.94 -10.96 -0.08
C VAL A 56 -4.80 -9.69 -0.09
N LEU A 57 -4.87 -8.97 -1.21
CA LEU A 57 -5.75 -7.82 -1.36
C LEU A 57 -7.21 -8.22 -1.13
N GLY A 58 -7.67 -9.29 -1.80
CA GLY A 58 -9.03 -9.82 -1.65
C GLY A 58 -9.36 -10.13 -0.19
N ALA A 59 -8.47 -10.83 0.52
CA ALA A 59 -8.63 -11.14 1.94
C ALA A 59 -8.74 -9.89 2.82
N LEU A 60 -7.88 -8.88 2.60
CA LEU A 60 -7.94 -7.63 3.37
C LEU A 60 -9.21 -6.81 3.05
N LEU A 61 -9.66 -6.81 1.79
CA LEU A 61 -10.90 -6.14 1.39
C LEU A 61 -12.13 -6.69 2.14
N LEU A 62 -12.16 -8.00 2.44
CA LEU A 62 -13.24 -8.61 3.22
C LEU A 62 -13.37 -8.01 4.63
N LEU A 63 -12.28 -7.47 5.19
CA LEU A 63 -12.26 -6.85 6.52
C LEU A 63 -12.82 -5.42 6.52
N HIS A 64 -13.00 -4.80 5.36
CA HIS A 64 -13.34 -3.39 5.21
C HIS A 64 -14.77 -3.16 4.71
N PRO A 65 -15.39 -1.99 5.02
CA PRO A 65 -16.71 -1.61 4.49
C PRO A 65 -16.72 -1.47 2.97
N SER A 66 -17.90 -1.61 2.35
CA SER A 66 -18.10 -1.53 0.90
C SER A 66 -17.54 -0.25 0.26
N ALA A 67 -17.67 0.89 0.94
CA ALA A 67 -17.12 2.16 0.47
C ALA A 67 -15.58 2.11 0.30
N VAL A 68 -14.87 1.56 1.29
CA VAL A 68 -13.41 1.39 1.24
C VAL A 68 -13.02 0.39 0.14
N ARG A 69 -13.80 -0.67 -0.03
CA ARG A 69 -13.56 -1.64 -1.12
C ARG A 69 -13.65 -0.98 -2.49
N LEU A 70 -14.70 -0.19 -2.72
CA LEU A 70 -14.87 0.52 -3.98
C LEU A 70 -13.74 1.53 -4.22
N GLN A 71 -13.35 2.29 -3.20
CA GLN A 71 -12.22 3.22 -3.29
C GLN A 71 -10.92 2.48 -3.62
N THR A 72 -10.66 1.35 -2.98
CA THR A 72 -9.46 0.55 -3.23
C THR A 72 -9.44 0.01 -4.65
N LEU A 73 -10.56 -0.53 -5.14
CA LEU A 73 -10.67 -1.02 -6.52
C LEU A 73 -10.54 0.12 -7.55
N ALA A 74 -11.06 1.31 -7.25
CA ALA A 74 -10.86 2.49 -8.08
C ALA A 74 -9.38 2.90 -8.13
N VAL A 75 -8.67 2.88 -7.00
CA VAL A 75 -7.22 3.12 -6.95
C VAL A 75 -6.47 2.10 -7.79
N VAL A 76 -6.79 0.81 -7.68
CA VAL A 76 -6.19 -0.24 -8.52
C VAL A 76 -6.39 0.09 -10.00
N GLY A 77 -7.62 0.41 -10.42
CA GLY A 77 -7.91 0.75 -11.81
C GLY A 77 -7.13 1.97 -12.31
N ILE A 78 -7.21 3.09 -11.60
CA ILE A 78 -6.57 4.35 -11.98
C ILE A 78 -5.05 4.21 -12.00
N ALA A 79 -4.46 3.60 -10.97
CA ALA A 79 -3.01 3.39 -10.90
C ALA A 79 -2.53 2.46 -12.02
N THR A 80 -3.26 1.39 -12.31
CA THR A 80 -2.94 0.49 -13.43
C THR A 80 -2.98 1.21 -14.77
N MET A 81 -3.97 2.08 -15.00
CA MET A 81 -4.00 2.90 -16.20
C MET A 81 -2.77 3.81 -16.30
N GLY A 82 -2.40 4.46 -15.18
CA GLY A 82 -1.18 5.27 -15.10
C GLY A 82 0.08 4.46 -15.42
N GLU A 83 0.20 3.26 -14.87
CA GLU A 83 1.30 2.33 -15.12
C GLU A 83 1.39 1.90 -16.58
N VAL A 84 0.26 1.55 -17.20
CA VAL A 84 0.21 1.19 -18.63
C VAL A 84 0.64 2.38 -19.49
N VAL A 85 0.12 3.58 -19.20
CA VAL A 85 0.49 4.77 -19.96
C VAL A 85 1.97 5.10 -19.77
N GLY A 86 2.46 5.12 -18.53
CA GLY A 86 3.85 5.46 -18.21
C GLY A 86 4.86 4.47 -18.76
N SER A 87 4.60 3.16 -18.60
CA SER A 87 5.58 2.12 -18.94
C SER A 87 5.43 1.53 -20.35
N LEU A 88 4.20 1.34 -20.84
CA LEU A 88 3.95 0.63 -22.11
C LEU A 88 3.66 1.59 -23.27
N VAL A 89 2.94 2.68 -23.03
CA VAL A 89 2.54 3.63 -24.09
C VAL A 89 3.62 4.70 -24.32
N TRP A 90 4.04 5.38 -23.26
CA TRP A 90 5.07 6.42 -23.34
C TRP A 90 6.49 5.91 -23.14
N GLY A 91 6.67 4.81 -22.41
CA GLY A 91 7.99 4.26 -22.13
C GLY A 91 8.88 5.16 -21.27
N VAL A 92 8.28 5.95 -20.37
CA VAL A 92 9.01 6.85 -19.45
C VAL A 92 9.88 6.06 -18.47
N TYR A 93 9.51 4.81 -18.19
CA TYR A 93 10.30 3.87 -17.40
C TYR A 93 10.00 2.42 -17.83
N SER A 94 10.92 1.51 -17.54
CA SER A 94 10.77 0.08 -17.82
C SER A 94 10.93 -0.79 -16.58
N TYR A 95 10.10 -1.82 -16.47
CA TYR A 95 10.27 -2.87 -15.47
C TYR A 95 11.37 -3.87 -15.88
N ARG A 96 11.96 -4.53 -14.89
CA ARG A 96 13.07 -5.49 -15.04
C ARG A 96 12.86 -6.55 -16.13
N LEU A 97 11.65 -7.10 -16.22
CA LEU A 97 11.31 -8.16 -17.18
C LEU A 97 10.61 -7.63 -18.45
N HIS A 98 10.67 -6.31 -18.68
CA HIS A 98 10.03 -5.60 -19.79
C HIS A 98 8.52 -5.90 -19.95
N ASN A 99 7.87 -6.21 -18.83
CA ASN A 99 6.42 -6.34 -18.73
C ASN A 99 5.94 -5.62 -17.47
N LEU A 100 4.69 -5.19 -17.46
CA LEU A 100 4.03 -4.76 -16.24
C LEU A 100 3.88 -5.98 -15.31
N PRO A 101 4.48 -5.98 -14.11
CA PRO A 101 4.37 -7.11 -13.19
C PRO A 101 2.94 -7.29 -12.70
N ALA A 102 2.43 -8.52 -12.71
CA ALA A 102 1.04 -8.80 -12.37
C ALA A 102 0.67 -8.47 -10.90
N PHE A 103 1.67 -8.34 -10.02
CA PHE A 103 1.46 -7.92 -8.64
C PHE A 103 1.31 -6.40 -8.47
N VAL A 104 1.71 -5.58 -9.44
CA VAL A 104 1.65 -4.11 -9.34
C VAL A 104 0.21 -3.60 -9.21
N PRO A 105 -0.75 -3.99 -10.08
CA PRO A 105 -2.15 -3.58 -9.95
C PRO A 105 -2.75 -3.84 -8.56
N PRO A 106 -2.79 -5.09 -8.02
CA PRO A 106 -3.30 -5.32 -6.67
C PRO A 106 -2.41 -4.72 -5.57
N GLY A 107 -1.11 -4.55 -5.83
CA GLY A 107 -0.17 -3.88 -4.94
C GLY A 107 -0.57 -2.44 -4.62
N HIS A 108 -1.04 -1.67 -5.59
CA HIS A 108 -1.57 -0.31 -5.33
C HIS A 108 -2.75 -0.32 -4.36
N GLY A 109 -3.62 -1.32 -4.45
CA GLY A 109 -4.71 -1.51 -3.50
C GLY A 109 -4.22 -1.76 -2.08
N LEU A 110 -3.15 -2.56 -1.92
CA LEU A 110 -2.52 -2.80 -0.63
C LEU A 110 -1.89 -1.53 -0.05
N VAL A 111 -1.19 -0.74 -0.87
CA VAL A 111 -0.61 0.55 -0.46
C VAL A 111 -1.70 1.53 0.00
N TYR A 112 -2.82 1.60 -0.73
CA TYR A 112 -3.98 2.41 -0.33
C TYR A 112 -4.54 1.98 1.03
N LEU A 113 -4.78 0.67 1.22
CA LEU A 113 -5.28 0.14 2.49
C LEU A 113 -4.30 0.39 3.64
N ALA A 114 -2.99 0.29 3.39
CA ALA A 114 -1.96 0.62 4.36
C ALA A 114 -2.04 2.10 4.78
N GLY A 115 -2.11 3.02 3.81
CA GLY A 115 -2.23 4.46 4.09
C GLY A 115 -3.49 4.82 4.88
N LEU A 116 -4.65 4.30 4.46
CA LEU A 116 -5.92 4.50 5.16
C LEU A 116 -5.89 3.94 6.58
N SER A 117 -5.29 2.76 6.75
CA SER A 117 -5.13 2.11 8.05
C SER A 117 -4.20 2.89 8.97
N LEU A 118 -3.08 3.38 8.46
CA LEU A 118 -2.16 4.21 9.22
C LEU A 118 -2.82 5.52 9.67
N ALA A 119 -3.57 6.18 8.78
CA ALA A 119 -4.34 7.36 9.11
C ALA A 119 -5.38 7.09 10.22
N THR A 120 -6.02 5.93 10.19
CA THR A 120 -6.97 5.49 11.24
C THR A 120 -6.27 5.28 12.58
N VAL A 121 -5.12 4.60 12.60
CA VAL A 121 -4.33 4.37 13.82
C VAL A 121 -3.81 5.69 14.40
N MET A 122 -3.41 6.63 13.55
CA MET A 122 -2.86 7.94 13.91
C MET A 122 -3.91 9.06 13.99
N ALA A 123 -5.21 8.72 13.99
CA ALA A 123 -6.29 9.72 13.96
C ALA A 123 -6.25 10.72 15.13
N ARG A 124 -5.65 10.33 16.27
CA ARG A 124 -5.48 11.22 17.44
C ARG A 124 -4.28 12.17 17.34
N ARG A 125 -3.37 11.97 16.37
CA ARG A 125 -2.14 12.75 16.18
C ARG A 125 -1.83 13.00 14.69
N PRO A 126 -2.78 13.53 13.89
CA PRO A 126 -2.61 13.68 12.46
C PRO A 126 -1.43 14.59 12.10
N GLY A 127 -1.16 15.64 12.89
CA GLY A 127 -0.01 16.53 12.67
C GLY A 127 1.34 15.82 12.78
N VAL A 128 1.47 14.81 13.65
CA VAL A 128 2.69 13.99 13.75
C VAL A 128 2.84 13.13 12.50
N LEU A 129 1.76 12.47 12.06
CA LEU A 129 1.79 11.66 10.83
C LEU A 129 2.19 12.51 9.62
N ILE A 130 1.56 13.67 9.44
CA ILE A 130 1.84 14.59 8.34
C ILE A 130 3.28 15.10 8.41
N GLY A 131 3.74 15.51 9.59
CA GLY A 131 5.11 15.99 9.80
C GLY A 131 6.15 14.92 9.47
N LEU A 132 5.97 13.68 9.94
CA LEU A 132 6.86 12.56 9.65
C LEU A 132 6.83 12.16 8.18
N ALA A 133 5.65 12.09 7.57
CA ALA A 133 5.50 11.76 6.15
C ALA A 133 6.17 12.83 5.27
N GLY A 134 5.96 14.11 5.58
CA GLY A 134 6.59 15.23 4.89
C GLY A 134 8.10 15.23 5.04
N ALA A 135 8.61 15.09 6.27
CA ALA A 135 10.04 15.00 6.53
C ALA A 135 10.68 13.80 5.81
N GLY A 136 10.02 12.65 5.81
CA GLY A 136 10.46 11.45 5.10
C GLY A 136 10.50 11.65 3.59
N ALA A 137 9.46 12.24 3.00
CA ALA A 137 9.39 12.50 1.57
C ALA A 137 10.46 13.51 1.12
N VAL A 138 10.65 14.60 1.86
CA VAL A 138 11.70 15.59 1.59
C VAL A 138 13.08 14.96 1.74
N GLY A 139 13.32 14.20 2.81
CA GLY A 139 14.58 13.51 3.04
C GLY A 139 14.90 12.52 1.91
N TRP A 140 13.91 11.75 1.46
CA TRP A 140 14.06 10.82 0.35
C TRP A 140 14.34 11.55 -0.98
N GLY A 141 13.64 12.65 -1.25
CA GLY A 141 13.88 13.48 -2.43
C GLY A 141 15.30 14.05 -2.47
N ILE A 142 15.79 14.60 -1.35
CA ILE A 142 17.16 15.10 -1.24
C ILE A 142 18.16 13.96 -1.44
N ALA A 143 17.94 12.81 -0.79
CA ALA A 143 18.81 11.64 -0.95
C ALA A 143 18.87 11.16 -2.40
N GLY A 144 17.73 11.15 -3.11
CA GLY A 144 17.67 10.83 -4.53
C GLY A 144 18.45 11.79 -5.43
N LEU A 145 18.49 13.07 -5.08
CA LEU A 145 19.21 14.09 -5.85
C LEU A 145 20.71 14.19 -5.53
N THR A 146 21.14 13.70 -4.36
CA THR A 146 22.50 13.98 -3.83
C THR A 146 23.32 12.75 -3.48
N VAL A 147 22.68 11.63 -3.12
CA VAL A 147 23.36 10.43 -2.59
C VAL A 147 23.19 9.23 -3.51
N PHE A 148 21.99 8.99 -4.03
CA PHE A 148 21.74 7.81 -4.85
C PHE A 148 22.33 7.97 -6.26
N PRO A 149 22.90 6.90 -6.84
CA PRO A 149 23.42 6.94 -8.19
C PRO A 149 22.31 7.28 -9.19
N ALA A 150 22.63 8.12 -10.17
CA ALA A 150 21.73 8.38 -11.28
C ALA A 150 21.38 7.06 -11.99
N ALA A 151 20.09 6.78 -12.17
CA ALA A 151 19.62 5.55 -12.81
C ALA A 151 19.98 5.47 -14.31
N ASP A 152 20.45 6.58 -14.88
CA ASP A 152 20.63 6.80 -16.32
C ASP A 152 22.12 6.86 -16.75
N ALA A 153 23.06 6.47 -15.87
CA ALA A 153 24.50 6.46 -16.14
C ALA A 153 25.01 5.10 -16.63
#